data_AF-A0A7C1HVD9-F1
#
_entry.id   AF-A0A7C1HVD9-F1
#
_cell.length_a   1.000
_cell.length_b   1.000
_cell.length_c   1.000
_cell.angle_alpha   90.00
_cell.angle_beta   90.00
_cell.angle_gamma   90.00
#
_symmetry.space_group_name_H-M   'P 1'
#
loop_
_entity.id
_entity.type
_entity.pdbx_description
1 polymer ?
#
loop_
_entity_poly.entity_id
_entity_poly.type
_entity_poly.pdbx_seq_one_letter_code
_entity_poly.pdbx_strand_id
1 'polypeptide(L)' 'YRSDHFNFARKDIPVLFYSTGTHADYHQITDDEERIDYDKFLKMVRFCYKVGFNVAGYGDPIVVDNPFSGW' A
#
# COMPACT_ATOMS: atom_id res chain seq x y z
N TYR A 1 12.04 -6.61 -3.58
CA TYR A 1 12.28 -5.16 -3.60
C TYR A 1 11.47 -4.50 -4.72
N ARG A 2 10.18 -4.19 -4.49
CA ARG A 2 9.36 -3.53 -5.51
C ARG A 2 8.41 -2.57 -4.78
N SER A 3 8.53 -1.27 -5.04
CA SER A 3 7.92 -0.14 -4.32
C SER A 3 8.70 0.37 -3.08
N ASP A 4 8.47 1.64 -2.75
CA ASP A 4 9.24 2.44 -1.79
C ASP A 4 9.08 1.99 -0.33
N HIS A 5 7.94 1.38 0.00
CA HIS A 5 7.65 0.88 1.35
C HIS A 5 8.70 -0.14 1.83
N PHE A 6 9.37 -0.83 0.90
CA PHE A 6 10.41 -1.79 1.23
C PHE A 6 11.54 -1.15 2.08
N ASN A 7 11.87 0.11 1.82
CA ASN A 7 12.94 0.80 2.56
C ASN A 7 12.61 1.04 4.04
N PHE A 8 11.33 1.01 4.41
CA PHE A 8 10.84 1.05 5.78
C PHE A 8 10.79 -0.36 6.39
N ALA A 9 10.28 -1.34 5.63
CA ALA A 9 10.21 -2.73 6.06
C ALA A 9 11.58 -3.29 6.48
N ARG A 10 12.66 -2.98 5.74
CA ARG A 10 14.05 -3.39 6.09
C ARG A 10 14.58 -2.80 7.40
N LYS A 11 13.88 -1.83 7.98
CA LYS A 11 14.20 -1.17 9.25
C LYS A 11 13.19 -1.54 10.34
N ASP A 12 12.39 -2.58 10.12
CA ASP A 12 11.33 -3.03 11.02
C ASP A 12 10.29 -1.95 11.36
N ILE A 13 10.08 -1.02 10.42
CA ILE A 13 8.97 -0.07 10.51
C ILE A 13 7.73 -0.74 9.91
N PRO A 14 6.57 -0.75 10.61
CA PRO A 14 5.33 -1.30 10.08
C PRO A 14 4.95 -0.64 8.75
N VAL A 15 4.55 -1.46 7.77
CA VAL A 15 4.12 -0.99 6.45
C VAL A 15 2.81 -1.64 6.03
N LEU A 16 2.00 -0.88 5.32
CA LEU A 16 0.85 -1.37 4.58
C LEU A 16 0.96 -0.87 3.14
N PHE A 17 0.95 -1.79 2.19
CA PHE A 17 1.09 -1.47 0.77
C PHE A 17 -0.19 -1.85 0.01
N TYR A 18 -0.87 -0.84 -0.55
CA TYR A 18 -2.04 -1.05 -1.39
C TYR A 18 -1.61 -1.27 -2.84
N SER A 19 -1.98 -2.41 -3.41
CA SER A 19 -1.70 -2.71 -4.81
C SER A 19 -2.76 -3.65 -5.37
N THR A 20 -3.09 -3.46 -6.65
CA THR A 20 -3.84 -4.45 -7.44
C THR A 20 -2.91 -5.47 -8.11
N GLY A 21 -1.62 -5.45 -7.79
CA GLY A 21 -0.58 -6.20 -8.48
C GLY A 21 -0.16 -5.54 -9.80
N THR A 22 0.59 -6.29 -10.61
CA THR A 22 0.88 -5.91 -12.00
C THR A 22 -0.35 -6.10 -12.88
N HIS A 23 -0.44 -5.34 -13.98
CA HIS A 23 -1.48 -5.46 -15.00
C HIS A 23 -0.85 -5.56 -16.40
N ALA A 24 -1.65 -5.91 -17.40
CA ALA A 24 -1.19 -6.16 -18.77
C ALA A 24 -0.53 -4.93 -19.41
N ASP A 25 -1.00 -3.74 -19.08
CA ASP A 25 -0.48 -2.48 -19.62
C ASP A 25 0.70 -1.92 -18.83
N TYR A 26 1.19 -2.59 -17.78
CA TYR A 26 2.28 -2.07 -16.96
C TYR A 26 3.55 -1.80 -17.80
N HIS A 27 4.11 -0.58 -17.67
CA HIS A 27 5.22 -0.07 -18.50
C HIS A 27 4.93 0.02 -20.01
N GLN A 28 3.65 0.04 -20.40
CA GLN A 28 3.23 0.27 -21.78
C GLN A 28 2.67 1.68 -21.95
N ILE A 29 2.64 2.17 -23.19
CA ILE A 29 2.02 3.47 -23.52
C ILE A 29 0.50 3.46 -23.33
N THR A 30 -0.11 2.28 -23.22
CA THR A 30 -1.53 2.04 -22.98
C THR A 30 -1.89 1.98 -21.49
N ASP A 31 -0.93 2.26 -20.60
CA ASP A 31 -1.17 2.50 -19.17
C ASP A 31 -1.76 3.89 -18.97
N ASP A 32 -3.02 4.05 -19.38
CA ASP A 32 -3.74 5.32 -19.42
C ASP A 32 -5.00 5.29 -18.53
N GLU A 33 -5.61 6.47 -18.37
CA GLU A 33 -6.75 6.65 -17.46
C GLU A 33 -8.01 5.87 -17.88
N GLU A 34 -8.16 5.53 -19.17
CA GLU A 34 -9.31 4.77 -19.66
C GLU A 34 -9.32 3.34 -19.11
N ARG A 35 -8.16 2.86 -18.60
CA ARG A 35 -8.02 1.55 -17.95
C ARG A 35 -8.42 1.54 -16.48
N ILE A 36 -8.78 2.69 -15.90
CA ILE A 36 -9.15 2.80 -14.50
C ILE A 36 -10.61 2.38 -14.27
N ASP A 37 -10.82 1.40 -13.40
CA ASP A 37 -12.13 1.16 -12.78
C ASP A 37 -12.36 2.20 -11.67
N TYR A 38 -13.07 3.28 -12.01
CA TYR A 38 -13.29 4.41 -11.11
C TYR A 38 -14.15 4.08 -9.89
N ASP A 39 -15.10 3.14 -10.00
CA ASP A 39 -15.94 2.74 -8.88
C ASP A 39 -15.11 1.98 -7.83
N LYS A 40 -14.26 1.05 -8.31
CA LYS A 40 -13.28 0.36 -7.46
C LYS A 40 -12.26 1.35 -6.89
N PHE A 41 -11.76 2.28 -7.69
CA PHE A 41 -10.81 3.30 -7.24
C PHE A 41 -11.38 4.14 -6.11
N LEU A 42 -12.60 4.66 -6.25
CA LEU A 42 -13.26 5.44 -5.20
C LEU A 42 -13.45 4.63 -3.90
N LYS A 43 -13.81 3.35 -4.03
CA LYS A 43 -13.89 2.44 -2.87
C LYS A 43 -12.53 2.29 -2.17
N MET A 44 -11.45 2.13 -2.93
CA MET A 44 -10.09 2.05 -2.40
C MET A 44 -9.66 3.36 -1.74
N VAL A 45 -9.91 4.52 -2.36
CA VAL A 45 -9.58 5.84 -1.78
C VAL A 45 -10.27 6.02 -0.42
N ARG A 46 -11.58 5.72 -0.34
CA ARG A 46 -12.33 5.77 0.92
C ARG A 46 -11.76 4.81 1.98
N PHE A 47 -11.33 3.62 1.57
CA PHE A 47 -10.72 2.65 2.46
C PHE A 47 -9.36 3.14 2.99
N CYS A 48 -8.47 3.58 2.11
CA CYS A 48 -7.15 4.13 2.47
C CYS A 48 -7.28 5.31 3.46
N TYR A 49 -8.23 6.22 3.21
CA TYR A 49 -8.54 7.31 4.13
C TYR A 49 -8.94 6.80 5.52
N LYS A 50 -9.90 5.86 5.59
CA LYS A 50 -10.37 5.31 6.87
C LYS A 50 -9.26 4.61 7.64
N VAL A 51 -8.41 3.82 6.96
CA VAL A 51 -7.27 3.18 7.58
C VAL A 51 -6.30 4.21 8.14
N GLY A 52 -5.91 5.21 7.34
CA GLY A 52 -5.00 6.28 7.79
C GLY A 52 -5.56 7.07 8.97
N PHE A 53 -6.86 7.41 8.93
CA PHE A 53 -7.54 8.11 10.02
C PHE A 53 -7.56 7.29 11.31
N ASN A 54 -7.88 5.99 11.20
CA ASN A 54 -7.91 5.10 12.37
C ASN A 54 -6.51 4.89 12.95
N VAL A 55 -5.48 4.72 12.11
CA VAL A 55 -4.09 4.56 12.56
C VAL A 55 -3.57 5.84 13.22
N ALA A 56 -3.90 7.02 12.69
CA ALA A 56 -3.50 8.29 13.30
C ALA A 56 -4.09 8.50 14.71
N GLY A 57 -5.26 7.92 14.99
CA GLY A 57 -5.90 7.93 16.31
C GLY A 57 -5.61 6.71 17.17
N TYR A 58 -4.80 5.75 16.69
CA TYR A 58 -4.49 4.53 17.43
C TYR A 58 -3.49 4.84 18.55
N GLY A 59 -3.81 4.44 19.78
CA GLY A 59 -3.08 4.87 20.98
C GLY A 59 -1.76 4.14 21.24
N ASP A 60 -1.59 2.96 20.64
CA ASP A 60 -0.43 2.10 20.85
C ASP A 60 0.44 2.00 19.58
N PRO A 61 1.71 1.61 19.69
CA PRO A 61 2.51 1.29 18.52
C PRO A 61 1.92 0.10 17.74
N ILE A 62 1.96 0.16 16.41
CA ILE A 62 1.72 -1.02 15.58
C ILE A 62 2.95 -1.92 15.67
N VAL A 63 2.74 -3.16 16.12
CA VAL A 63 3.82 -4.15 16.28
C VAL A 63 4.06 -4.89 14.97
N VAL A 64 5.32 -5.12 14.64
CA VAL A 64 5.72 -5.95 13.49
C VAL A 64 5.84 -7.40 13.94
N ASP A 65 4.95 -8.26 13.45
CA ASP A 65 4.93 -9.68 13.84
C ASP A 65 6.13 -10.48 13.29
N ASN A 66 6.67 -10.05 12.15
CA ASN A 66 7.75 -10.72 11.43
C ASN A 66 8.84 -9.72 11.00
N PRO A 67 9.70 -9.28 11.93
CA PRO A 67 10.70 -8.25 11.64
C PRO A 67 11.78 -8.78 10.69
N PHE A 68 12.21 -7.93 9.75
CA PHE A 68 13.27 -8.23 8.80
C PHE A 68 14.61 -8.48 9.49
N SER A 69 14.87 -7.85 10.64
CA SER A 69 16.07 -8.12 11.46
C SER A 69 16.13 -9.54 12.05
N GLY A 70 15.01 -10.27 12.05
CA GLY A 70 14.94 -11.66 12.51
C GLY A 70 15.23 -12.71 11.44
N TRP A 71 15.45 -12.32 10.18
CA TRP A 71 15.74 -13.21 9.03
C TRP A 71 17.22 -13.23 8.66
#